data_AF-A0A952YW93-F1
#
_entry.id   AF-A0A952YW93-F1
#
_cell.length_a   1.000
_cell.length_b   1.000
_cell.length_c   1.000
_cell.angle_alpha   90.00
_cell.angle_beta   90.00
_cell.angle_gamma   90.00
#
_symmetry.space_group_name_H-M   'P 1'
#
loop_
_entity.id
_entity.type
_entity.pdbx_description
1 polymer ?
#
loop_
_entity_poly.entity_id
_entity_poly.type
_entity_poly.pdbx_seq_one_letter_code
_entity_poly.pdbx_strand_id
1 'polypeptide(L)'
;GYVFGGQGSTRAPFTDTGALAWLPNAGEQATGADVSFTTSQDGRALFMDLEAGGNAQSIFQTLDEAIALLEDPGASAAALGAGLGKALDGVDGSLERLLVTRTRAGEQLRAIDARERLLEGGEIEASGHLSDLVDVDYASAVTRFQQNQTALEAAMTTYAKVARLSLFDYL
;
A
#
# COMPACT_ATOMS: atom_id res chain seq x y z
N GLY A 1 -2.11 -14.01 5.56
CA GLY A 1 -3.56 -13.88 5.81
C GLY A 1 -4.31 -14.20 4.53
N TYR A 2 -5.58 -14.57 4.63
CA TYR A 2 -6.42 -14.75 3.45
C TYR A 2 -7.00 -13.40 3.01
N VAL A 3 -6.91 -13.07 1.71
CA VAL A 3 -7.43 -11.81 1.16
C VAL A 3 -8.92 -11.68 1.41
N PHE A 4 -9.68 -12.75 1.21
CA PHE A 4 -11.11 -12.81 1.55
C PHE A 4 -11.31 -13.39 2.95
N GLY A 5 -10.46 -13.05 3.92
CA GLY A 5 -10.50 -13.61 5.27
C GLY A 5 -11.22 -12.72 6.28
N GLY A 6 -11.97 -11.71 5.82
CA GLY A 6 -12.62 -10.74 6.69
C GLY A 6 -11.59 -9.92 7.47
N GLN A 7 -11.71 -9.86 8.79
CA GLN A 7 -10.74 -9.21 9.68
C GLN A 7 -9.41 -9.98 9.84
N GLY A 8 -8.86 -10.52 8.74
CA GLY A 8 -7.49 -11.07 8.70
C GLY A 8 -7.33 -12.45 9.32
N SER A 9 -8.31 -13.32 9.09
CA SER A 9 -8.21 -14.72 9.51
C SER A 9 -6.94 -15.40 8.95
N THR A 10 -6.30 -16.20 9.80
CA THR A 10 -5.22 -17.14 9.43
C THR A 10 -5.76 -18.52 9.02
N ARG A 11 -7.07 -18.73 9.13
CA ARG A 11 -7.78 -19.93 8.67
C ARG A 11 -8.45 -19.67 7.33
N ALA A 12 -8.55 -20.73 6.53
CA ALA A 12 -9.24 -20.68 5.25
C ALA A 12 -10.67 -20.13 5.44
N PRO A 13 -11.11 -19.18 4.60
CA PRO A 13 -12.38 -18.50 4.79
C PRO A 13 -13.60 -19.40 4.57
N PHE A 14 -13.45 -20.41 3.71
CA PHE A 14 -14.48 -21.39 3.37
C PHE A 14 -13.98 -22.79 3.69
N THR A 15 -14.84 -23.60 4.31
CA THR A 15 -14.58 -25.03 4.56
C THR A 15 -15.73 -25.87 4.04
N ASP A 16 -15.37 -26.99 3.44
CA ASP A 16 -16.31 -27.97 2.90
C ASP A 16 -16.48 -29.16 3.86
N THR A 17 -17.13 -28.90 5.01
CA THR A 17 -17.49 -29.95 5.98
C THR A 17 -18.98 -30.28 5.88
N GLY A 18 -19.52 -30.32 4.66
CA GLY A 18 -20.90 -30.71 4.34
C GLY A 18 -21.78 -29.58 3.79
N ALA A 19 -21.75 -28.40 4.42
CA ALA A 19 -22.32 -27.17 3.86
C ALA A 19 -21.23 -26.10 3.90
N LEU A 20 -21.07 -25.37 2.80
CA LEU A 20 -20.04 -24.34 2.71
C LEU A 20 -20.31 -23.24 3.73
N ALA A 21 -19.44 -23.17 4.74
CA ALA A 21 -19.57 -22.24 5.85
C ALA A 21 -18.48 -21.18 5.81
N TRP A 22 -18.87 -19.94 6.08
CA TRP A 22 -17.95 -18.85 6.33
C TRP A 22 -17.52 -18.86 7.80
N LEU A 23 -16.22 -18.97 8.05
CA LEU A 23 -15.64 -19.05 9.39
C LEU A 23 -15.10 -17.72 9.95
N PRO A 24 -14.52 -16.82 9.15
CA PRO A 24 -13.91 -15.60 9.68
C PRO A 24 -14.92 -14.59 10.28
N ASN A 25 -14.42 -13.65 11.07
CA ASN A 25 -15.22 -12.48 11.46
C ASN A 25 -15.41 -11.56 10.26
N ALA A 26 -16.65 -11.10 10.07
CA ALA A 26 -17.02 -10.13 9.04
C ALA A 26 -16.26 -8.80 9.20
N GLY A 27 -16.10 -8.09 8.08
CA GLY A 27 -15.36 -6.83 8.00
C GLY A 27 -14.02 -6.94 7.25
N GLU A 28 -13.22 -5.89 7.34
CA GLU A 28 -11.99 -5.73 6.57
C GLU A 28 -10.81 -5.43 7.53
N GLN A 29 -9.58 -5.78 7.13
CA GLN A 29 -8.39 -5.21 7.75
C GLN A 29 -7.84 -4.09 6.90
N ALA A 30 -7.28 -3.08 7.55
CA ALA A 30 -6.59 -2.01 6.88
C ALA A 30 -5.27 -1.68 7.58
N THR A 31 -4.34 -1.08 6.84
CA THR A 31 -3.01 -0.69 7.31
C THR A 31 -2.67 0.74 6.90
N GLY A 32 -1.73 1.37 7.60
CA GLY A 32 -1.26 2.73 7.34
C GLY A 32 -1.57 3.69 8.50
N ALA A 33 -0.64 4.60 8.77
CA ALA A 33 -0.71 5.53 9.89
C ALA A 33 -1.54 6.79 9.58
N ASP A 34 -1.33 7.39 8.40
CA ASP A 34 -2.04 8.60 7.96
C ASP A 34 -3.16 8.32 6.96
N VAL A 35 -2.95 7.32 6.09
CA VAL A 35 -3.92 6.86 5.10
C VAL A 35 -4.13 5.37 5.31
N SER A 36 -5.40 4.97 5.50
CA SER A 36 -5.77 3.58 5.71
C SER A 36 -6.00 2.89 4.38
N PHE A 37 -5.34 1.75 4.18
CA PHE A 37 -5.39 0.92 3.00
C PHE A 37 -5.93 -0.46 3.36
N THR A 38 -7.05 -0.87 2.77
CA THR A 38 -7.63 -2.19 3.02
C THR A 38 -6.69 -3.29 2.50
N THR A 39 -6.42 -4.29 3.34
CA THR A 39 -5.53 -5.44 3.05
C THR A 39 -6.29 -6.76 3.04
N SER A 40 -7.54 -6.78 3.49
CA SER A 40 -8.44 -7.93 3.36
C SER A 40 -9.89 -7.50 3.19
N GLN A 41 -10.62 -8.29 2.40
CA GLN A 41 -12.03 -8.13 2.11
C GLN A 41 -12.89 -9.11 2.92
N ASP A 42 -14.12 -8.71 3.21
CA ASP A 42 -15.14 -9.61 3.75
C ASP A 42 -15.66 -10.56 2.66
N GLY A 43 -15.16 -11.79 2.66
CA GLY A 43 -15.62 -12.82 1.73
C GLY A 43 -17.07 -13.27 1.98
N ARG A 44 -17.64 -13.09 3.17
CA ARG A 44 -19.06 -13.38 3.40
C ARG A 44 -19.95 -12.46 2.59
N ALA A 45 -19.68 -11.16 2.65
CA ALA A 45 -20.43 -10.16 1.90
C ALA A 45 -20.31 -10.36 0.37
N LEU A 46 -19.19 -10.90 -0.09
CA LEU A 46 -18.94 -11.14 -1.52
C LEU A 46 -19.59 -12.42 -2.03
N PHE A 47 -19.56 -13.51 -1.26
CA PHE A 47 -19.89 -14.84 -1.77
C PHE A 47 -21.09 -15.50 -1.08
N MET A 48 -21.49 -15.05 0.11
CA MET A 48 -22.52 -15.70 0.94
C MET A 48 -23.83 -14.92 1.01
N ASP A 49 -23.78 -13.59 0.92
CA ASP A 49 -24.94 -12.73 1.17
C ASP A 49 -25.59 -12.24 -0.14
N LEU A 50 -25.73 -13.09 -1.17
CA LEU A 50 -26.37 -12.67 -2.43
C LEU A 50 -27.88 -12.63 -2.24
N GLU A 51 -28.51 -11.57 -2.75
CA GLU A 51 -29.96 -11.54 -2.83
C GLU A 51 -30.40 -12.19 -4.14
N ALA A 52 -30.83 -13.44 -4.08
CA ALA A 52 -31.40 -14.15 -5.22
C ALA A 52 -32.84 -14.56 -4.87
N GLY A 53 -33.82 -13.96 -5.56
CA GLY A 53 -35.25 -14.28 -5.34
C GLY A 53 -35.78 -13.92 -3.94
N GLY A 54 -35.23 -12.89 -3.29
CA GLY A 54 -35.72 -12.36 -2.02
C GLY A 54 -35.24 -13.07 -0.75
N ASN A 55 -34.33 -14.05 -0.88
CA ASN A 55 -33.64 -14.67 0.25
C ASN A 55 -32.12 -14.50 0.10
N ALA A 56 -31.42 -14.37 1.23
CA ALA A 56 -29.96 -14.41 1.24
C ALA A 56 -29.49 -15.84 0.92
N GLN A 57 -28.79 -16.01 -0.20
CA GLN A 57 -28.17 -17.27 -0.60
C GLN A 57 -26.72 -17.03 -1.01
N SER A 58 -25.89 -18.06 -0.85
CA SER A 58 -24.51 -18.02 -1.36
C SER A 58 -24.45 -18.36 -2.85
N ILE A 59 -23.38 -17.93 -3.53
CA ILE A 59 -23.13 -18.34 -4.92
C ILE A 59 -22.98 -19.85 -5.01
N PHE A 60 -22.37 -20.45 -3.99
CA PHE A 60 -22.14 -21.89 -3.91
C PHE A 60 -23.47 -22.65 -3.83
N GLN A 61 -24.36 -22.25 -2.94
CA GLN A 61 -25.69 -22.84 -2.84
C GLN A 61 -26.50 -22.64 -4.14
N THR A 62 -26.37 -21.46 -4.77
CA THR A 62 -27.05 -21.16 -6.03
C THR A 62 -26.59 -22.10 -7.15
N LEU A 63 -25.29 -22.38 -7.23
CA LEU A 63 -24.71 -23.32 -8.18
C LEU A 63 -25.08 -24.77 -7.84
N ASP A 64 -25.07 -25.16 -6.57
CA ASP A 64 -25.46 -26.51 -6.12
C ASP A 64 -26.93 -26.79 -6.44
N GLU A 65 -27.82 -25.84 -6.20
CA GLU A 65 -29.25 -25.94 -6.56
C GLU A 65 -29.44 -26.08 -8.07
N ALA A 66 -28.67 -25.34 -8.87
CA ALA A 66 -28.72 -25.43 -10.33
C ALA A 66 -28.21 -26.79 -10.83
N ILE A 67 -27.11 -27.30 -10.26
CA ILE A 67 -26.55 -28.62 -10.59
C ILE A 67 -27.56 -29.71 -10.24
N ALA A 68 -28.10 -29.70 -9.02
CA ALA A 68 -29.09 -30.69 -8.57
C ALA A 68 -30.34 -30.71 -9.47
N LEU A 69 -30.78 -29.54 -9.93
CA LEU A 69 -31.91 -29.42 -10.84
C LEU A 69 -31.61 -29.96 -12.25
N LEU A 70 -30.38 -29.78 -12.73
CA LEU A 70 -29.93 -30.35 -14.01
C LEU A 70 -29.75 -31.87 -13.94
N GLU A 71 -29.43 -32.40 -12.77
CA GLU A 71 -29.26 -33.84 -12.54
C GLU A 71 -30.58 -34.57 -12.25
N ASP A 72 -31.66 -33.85 -11.92
CA ASP A 72 -32.97 -34.43 -11.65
C ASP A 72 -33.69 -34.87 -12.94
N PRO A 73 -33.81 -36.19 -13.21
CA PRO A 73 -34.50 -36.67 -14.41
C PRO A 73 -36.02 -36.42 -14.37
N GLY A 74 -36.58 -36.07 -13.21
CA GLY A 74 -37.99 -35.72 -13.02
C GLY A 74 -38.29 -34.22 -13.16
N ALA A 75 -37.27 -33.37 -13.37
CA ALA A 75 -37.45 -31.94 -13.44
C ALA A 75 -38.30 -31.53 -14.64
N SER A 76 -39.38 -30.77 -14.38
CA SER A 76 -40.19 -30.19 -15.45
C SER A 76 -39.45 -29.07 -16.18
N ALA A 77 -39.75 -28.85 -17.46
CA ALA A 77 -39.18 -27.75 -18.24
C ALA A 77 -39.40 -26.37 -17.59
N ALA A 78 -40.54 -26.17 -16.92
CA ALA A 78 -40.84 -24.94 -16.19
C ALA A 78 -39.94 -24.78 -14.95
N ALA A 79 -39.73 -25.86 -14.19
CA ALA A 79 -38.82 -25.85 -13.04
C ALA A 79 -37.38 -25.57 -13.49
N LEU A 80 -36.93 -26.23 -14.57
CA LEU A 80 -35.61 -26.01 -15.15
C LEU A 80 -35.39 -24.55 -15.55
N GLY A 81 -36.35 -23.95 -16.27
CA GLY A 81 -36.27 -22.56 -16.70
C GLY A 81 -36.21 -21.57 -15.53
N ALA A 82 -37.03 -21.78 -14.49
CA ALA A 82 -37.04 -20.93 -13.30
C ALA A 82 -35.74 -21.06 -12.48
N GLY A 83 -35.26 -22.29 -12.25
CA GLY A 83 -34.05 -22.54 -11.48
C GLY A 83 -32.79 -22.03 -12.17
N LEU A 84 -32.67 -22.22 -13.48
CA LEU A 84 -31.56 -21.67 -14.26
C LEU A 84 -31.60 -20.14 -14.31
N GLY A 85 -32.79 -19.53 -14.43
CA GLY A 85 -32.94 -18.07 -14.34
C GLY A 85 -32.43 -17.54 -13.00
N LYS A 86 -32.88 -18.14 -11.88
CA LYS A 86 -32.39 -17.81 -10.54
C LYS A 86 -30.87 -17.97 -10.41
N ALA A 87 -30.31 -19.02 -11.02
CA ALA A 87 -28.87 -19.26 -10.99
C ALA A 87 -28.08 -18.18 -11.73
N LEU A 88 -28.55 -17.76 -12.90
CA LEU A 88 -27.96 -16.67 -13.67
C LEU A 88 -28.03 -15.35 -12.90
N ASP A 89 -29.19 -15.02 -12.31
CA ASP A 89 -29.36 -13.82 -11.50
C ASP A 89 -28.37 -13.79 -10.31
N GLY A 90 -28.17 -14.93 -9.63
CA GLY A 90 -27.21 -15.05 -8.53
C GLY A 90 -25.74 -14.92 -8.99
N VAL A 91 -25.40 -15.46 -10.16
CA VAL A 91 -24.06 -15.32 -10.77
C VAL A 91 -23.81 -13.86 -11.15
N ASP A 92 -24.77 -13.20 -11.79
CA ASP A 92 -24.65 -11.80 -12.21
C ASP A 92 -24.47 -10.88 -10.99
N GLY A 93 -25.29 -11.06 -9.95
CA GLY A 93 -25.14 -10.31 -8.70
C GLY A 93 -23.79 -10.53 -8.01
N SER A 94 -23.23 -11.74 -8.11
CA SER A 94 -21.88 -12.03 -7.59
C SER A 94 -20.81 -11.32 -8.39
N LEU A 95 -20.91 -11.35 -9.72
CA LEU A 95 -19.97 -10.70 -10.62
C LEU A 95 -19.95 -9.18 -10.40
N GLU A 96 -21.12 -8.56 -10.24
CA GLU A 96 -21.22 -7.13 -9.92
C GLU A 96 -20.46 -6.76 -8.64
N ARG A 97 -20.64 -7.55 -7.57
CA ARG A 97 -19.93 -7.32 -6.29
C ARG A 97 -18.42 -7.49 -6.41
N LEU A 98 -17.98 -8.49 -7.18
CA LEU A 98 -16.57 -8.69 -7.48
C LEU A 98 -15.99 -7.52 -8.29
N LEU A 99 -16.73 -7.00 -9.28
CA LEU A 99 -16.33 -5.84 -10.08
C LEU A 99 -16.21 -4.57 -9.23
N VAL A 100 -17.16 -4.34 -8.31
CA VAL A 100 -17.08 -3.21 -7.36
C VAL A 100 -15.84 -3.35 -6.47
N THR A 101 -15.57 -4.55 -5.95
CA THR A 101 -14.41 -4.82 -5.10
C THR A 101 -13.10 -4.63 -5.86
N ARG A 102 -13.03 -5.10 -7.10
CA ARG A 102 -11.87 -4.89 -7.98
C ARG A 102 -11.66 -3.41 -8.28
N THR A 103 -12.73 -2.66 -8.52
CA THR A 103 -12.67 -1.21 -8.74
C THR A 103 -12.10 -0.50 -7.52
N ARG A 104 -12.57 -0.84 -6.31
CA ARG A 104 -12.03 -0.31 -5.05
C ARG A 104 -10.55 -0.59 -4.89
N ALA A 105 -10.11 -1.82 -5.14
CA ALA A 105 -8.69 -2.17 -5.12
C ALA A 105 -7.87 -1.34 -6.13
N GLY A 106 -8.43 -1.08 -7.32
CA GLY A 106 -7.78 -0.25 -8.34
C GLY A 106 -7.68 1.23 -7.97
N GLU A 107 -8.69 1.80 -7.30
CA GLU A 107 -8.61 3.15 -6.73
C GLU A 107 -7.56 3.21 -5.62
N GLN A 108 -7.48 2.19 -4.78
CA GLN A 108 -6.51 2.10 -3.71
C GLN A 108 -5.07 2.06 -4.26
N LEU A 109 -4.81 1.26 -5.30
CA LEU A 109 -3.52 1.22 -5.98
C LEU A 109 -3.15 2.59 -6.56
N ARG A 110 -4.09 3.29 -7.21
CA ARG A 110 -3.86 4.66 -7.69
C ARG A 110 -3.50 5.63 -6.58
N ALA A 111 -4.13 5.52 -5.42
CA ALA A 111 -3.80 6.33 -4.25
C ALA A 111 -2.40 6.01 -3.70
N ILE A 112 -2.01 4.73 -3.68
CA ILE A 112 -0.67 4.29 -3.30
C ILE A 112 0.38 4.87 -4.26
N ASP A 113 0.19 4.72 -5.58
CA ASP A 113 1.12 5.26 -6.60
C ASP A 113 1.27 6.78 -6.48
N ALA A 114 0.18 7.51 -6.23
CA ALA A 114 0.23 8.95 -6.03
C ALA A 114 1.02 9.33 -4.76
N ARG A 115 0.86 8.55 -3.69
CA ARG A 115 1.58 8.77 -2.43
C ARG A 115 3.07 8.45 -2.58
N GLU A 116 3.42 7.40 -3.30
CA GLU A 116 4.81 7.04 -3.59
C GLU A 116 5.53 8.18 -4.31
N ARG A 117 4.92 8.76 -5.36
CA ARG A 117 5.49 9.91 -6.07
C ARG A 117 5.67 11.14 -5.17
N LEU A 118 4.73 11.39 -4.25
CA LEU A 118 4.86 12.49 -3.29
C LEU A 118 6.02 12.26 -2.32
N LEU A 119 6.21 11.03 -1.86
CA LEU A 119 7.31 10.66 -0.97
C LEU A 119 8.66 10.77 -1.68
N GLU A 120 8.76 10.29 -2.92
CA GLU A 120 9.97 10.41 -3.74
C GLU A 120 10.36 11.89 -3.97
N GLY A 121 9.38 12.74 -4.30
CA GLY A 121 9.62 14.18 -4.42
C GLY A 121 10.09 14.83 -3.11
N GLY A 122 9.49 14.43 -1.99
CA GLY A 122 9.88 14.90 -0.65
C GLY A 122 11.27 14.42 -0.23
N GLU A 123 11.67 13.20 -0.61
CA GLU A 123 13.00 12.66 -0.37
C GLU A 123 14.07 13.43 -1.16
N ILE A 124 13.79 13.75 -2.42
CA ILE A 124 14.67 14.59 -3.26
C ILE A 124 14.83 15.98 -2.63
N GLU A 125 13.74 16.61 -2.23
CA GLU A 125 13.78 17.93 -1.59
C GLU A 125 14.57 17.91 -0.28
N ALA A 126 14.30 16.93 0.59
CA ALA A 126 15.02 16.77 1.85
C ALA A 126 16.51 16.51 1.62
N SER A 127 16.87 15.74 0.60
CA SER A 127 18.27 15.49 0.21
C SER A 127 18.95 16.76 -0.31
N GLY A 128 18.23 17.59 -1.07
CA GLY A 128 18.72 18.91 -1.52
C GLY A 128 19.00 19.84 -0.35
N HIS A 129 18.04 20.00 0.57
CA HIS A 129 18.21 20.80 1.79
C HIS A 129 19.38 20.30 2.64
N LEU A 130 19.55 18.97 2.75
CA LEU A 130 20.68 18.40 3.46
C LEU A 130 22.02 18.72 2.77
N SER A 131 22.08 18.63 1.44
CA SER A 131 23.28 18.98 0.66
C SER A 131 23.64 20.45 0.87
N ASP A 132 22.68 21.37 0.74
CA ASP A 132 22.92 22.80 0.92
C ASP A 132 23.46 23.12 2.31
N LEU A 133 22.90 22.49 3.36
CA LEU A 133 23.38 22.65 4.73
C LEU A 133 24.80 22.12 4.93
N VAL A 134 25.15 20.98 4.32
CA VAL A 134 26.46 20.35 4.42
C VAL A 134 27.52 21.09 3.60
N ASP A 135 27.19 21.49 2.36
CA ASP A 135 28.09 22.21 1.46
C ASP A 135 28.45 23.61 1.98
N VAL A 136 27.51 24.30 2.65
CA VAL A 136 27.77 25.58 3.33
C VAL A 136 28.81 25.43 4.45
N ASP A 137 28.79 24.31 5.20
CA ASP A 137 29.81 24.05 6.23
C ASP A 137 31.18 23.79 5.59
N TYR A 138 31.26 22.98 4.53
CA TYR A 138 32.51 22.75 3.81
C TYR A 138 33.12 24.05 3.26
N ALA A 139 32.32 24.93 2.64
CA ALA A 139 32.80 26.22 2.15
C ALA A 139 33.33 27.12 3.29
N SER A 140 32.65 27.11 4.44
CA SER A 140 33.05 27.86 5.64
C SER A 140 34.35 27.32 6.23
N ALA A 141 34.51 26.00 6.30
CA ALA A 141 35.72 25.34 6.78
C ALA A 141 36.94 25.65 5.89
N VAL A 142 36.77 25.58 4.57
CA VAL A 142 37.82 25.96 3.60
C VAL A 142 38.21 27.44 3.74
N THR A 143 37.22 28.32 3.85
CA THR A 143 37.45 29.76 4.04
C THR A 143 38.26 30.02 5.32
N ARG A 144 37.87 29.40 6.44
CA ARG A 144 38.58 29.55 7.71
C ARG A 144 40.00 28.99 7.65
N PHE A 145 40.20 27.87 6.96
CA PHE A 145 41.52 27.30 6.75
C PHE A 145 42.43 28.24 5.95
N GLN A 146 41.94 28.80 4.85
CA GLN A 146 42.69 29.77 4.03
C GLN A 146 43.04 31.03 4.82
N GLN A 147 42.10 31.56 5.60
CA GLN A 147 42.36 32.71 6.49
C GLN A 147 43.48 32.40 7.50
N ASN A 148 43.46 31.21 8.12
CA ASN A 148 44.50 30.79 9.05
C ASN A 148 45.86 30.63 8.35
N GLN A 149 45.89 30.08 7.14
CA GLN A 149 47.13 29.97 6.35
C GLN A 149 47.70 31.34 5.99
N THR A 150 46.87 32.27 5.51
CA THR A 150 47.29 33.65 5.21
C THR A 150 47.80 34.37 6.45
N ALA A 151 47.11 34.21 7.59
CA ALA A 151 47.55 34.79 8.86
C ALA A 151 48.91 34.22 9.30
N LEU A 152 49.12 32.91 9.14
CA LEU A 152 50.39 32.25 9.44
C LEU A 152 51.53 32.76 8.56
N GLU A 153 51.32 32.86 7.25
CA GLU A 153 52.30 33.39 6.29
C GLU A 153 52.66 34.86 6.59
N ALA A 154 51.66 35.68 6.91
CA ALA A 154 51.86 37.07 7.32
C ALA A 154 52.67 37.17 8.63
N ALA A 155 52.39 36.32 9.61
CA ALA A 155 53.13 36.24 10.86
C ALA A 155 54.59 35.83 10.63
N MET A 156 54.84 34.79 9.83
CA MET A 156 56.21 34.35 9.46
C MET A 156 56.98 35.45 8.72
N THR A 157 56.34 36.14 7.78
CA THR A 157 56.95 37.25 7.04
C THR A 157 57.27 38.43 7.96
N THR A 158 56.36 38.77 8.86
CA THR A 158 56.55 39.85 9.85
C THR A 158 57.69 39.49 10.80
N TYR A 159 57.74 38.26 11.29
CA TYR A 159 58.84 37.76 12.11
C TYR A 159 60.18 37.85 11.38
N ALA A 160 60.25 37.40 10.12
CA ALA A 160 61.46 37.49 9.31
C ALA A 160 61.94 38.95 9.11
N LYS A 161 61.01 39.90 8.92
CA LYS A 161 61.33 41.34 8.82
C LYS A 161 61.85 41.92 10.14
N VAL A 162 61.21 41.61 11.27
CA VAL A 162 61.65 42.06 12.60
C VAL A 162 63.00 41.46 12.98
N ALA A 163 63.20 40.17 12.75
CA ALA A 163 64.47 39.49 12.99
C ALA A 163 65.60 40.12 12.17
N ARG A 164 65.35 40.47 10.90
CA ARG A 164 66.32 41.13 10.02
C ARG A 164 66.67 42.55 10.49
N LEU A 165 65.70 43.33 10.98
CA LEU A 165 65.95 44.66 11.56
C LEU A 165 66.84 44.57 12.81
N SER A 166 66.57 43.63 13.72
CA SER A 166 67.41 43.47 14.93
C SER A 166 68.86 43.09 14.63
N LEU A 167 69.10 42.38 13.52
CA LEU A 167 70.43 41.97 13.10
C LEU A 167 71.22 43.14 12.48
N PHE A 168 70.54 44.10 11.85
CA PHE A 168 71.15 45.34 11.37
C PHE A 168 71.43 46.33 12.51
N ASP A 169 70.63 46.34 13.57
CA ASP A 169 70.89 47.17 14.76
C ASP A 169 72.04 46.62 15.65
N TYR A 170 72.49 45.39 15.42
CA TYR A 170 73.58 44.75 16.16
C TYR A 170 74.98 44.95 15.52
N LEU A 171 75.04 45.46 14.29
CA LEU A 171 76.27 45.70 13.51
C LEU A 171 76.64 47.18 13.50
#